data_AF-A0A537J5N9-F1
#
_entry.id   AF-A0A537J5N9-F1
#
_cell.length_a   1.000
_cell.length_b   1.000
_cell.length_c   1.000
_cell.angle_alpha   90.00
_cell.angle_beta   90.00
_cell.angle_gamma   90.00
#
_symmetry.space_group_name_H-M   'P 1'
#
loop_
_entity.id
_entity.type
_entity.pdbx_description
1 polymer ?
#
loop_
_entity_poly.entity_id
_entity_poly.type
_entity_poly.pdbx_seq_one_letter_code
_entity_poly.pdbx_strand_id
1 'polypeptide(L)'
;KAFRERWTLPRRKLARSVIGEAVRQGELRSDIDPEDAIDLLYAPIYYRLQMSTGPLSDAYIDGIFDRAMKGLRRPPKDKRPVPQKPA
;
A
#
# COMPACT_ATOMS: atom_id res chain seq x y z
N LYS A 1 14.28 21.00 4.48
CA LYS A 1 14.98 20.60 3.24
C LYS A 1 15.76 19.28 3.42
N ALA A 2 16.66 19.18 4.42
CA ALA A 2 17.43 17.96 4.68
C ALA A 2 16.61 16.69 4.96
N PHE A 3 15.51 16.79 5.73
CA PHE A 3 14.63 15.64 5.99
C PHE A 3 14.07 15.04 4.68
N ARG A 4 13.48 15.86 3.82
CA ARG A 4 12.96 15.40 2.52
C ARG A 4 14.05 14.75 1.66
N GLU A 5 15.20 15.42 1.51
CA GLU A 5 16.24 15.01 0.58
C GLU A 5 17.06 13.82 1.07
N ARG A 6 17.36 13.74 2.37
CA ARG A 6 18.22 12.71 2.95
C ARG A 6 17.45 11.54 3.54
N TRP A 7 16.22 11.76 3.98
CA TRP A 7 15.41 10.73 4.63
C TRP A 7 14.27 10.22 3.74
N THR A 8 13.43 11.13 3.25
CA THR A 8 12.19 10.75 2.56
C THR A 8 12.43 10.26 1.15
N LEU A 9 13.07 11.05 0.29
CA LEU A 9 13.24 10.73 -1.14
C LEU A 9 14.02 9.43 -1.40
N PRO A 10 15.11 9.11 -0.69
CA PRO A 10 15.81 7.83 -0.88
C PRO A 10 14.91 6.62 -0.57
N ARG A 11 14.10 6.69 0.48
CA ARG A 11 13.14 5.63 0.84
C ARG A 11 12.02 5.49 -0.17
N ARG A 12 11.50 6.61 -0.69
CA ARG A 12 10.50 6.59 -1.78
C ARG A 12 11.07 5.97 -3.05
N LYS A 13 12.34 6.25 -3.37
CA LYS A 13 13.01 5.65 -4.53
C LYS A 13 13.05 4.12 -4.41
N LEU A 14 13.44 3.60 -3.23
CA LEU A 14 13.44 2.16 -2.96
C LEU A 14 12.03 1.56 -3.03
N ALA A 15 11.06 2.19 -2.37
CA ALA A 15 9.68 1.71 -2.34
C ALA A 15 9.06 1.65 -3.74
N ARG A 16 9.33 2.64 -4.60
CA ARG A 16 8.91 2.65 -6.02
C ARG A 16 9.43 1.41 -6.77
N SER A 17 10.69 1.03 -6.55
CA SER A 17 11.26 -0.17 -7.17
C SER A 17 10.58 -1.45 -6.70
N VAL A 18 10.31 -1.57 -5.39
CA VAL A 18 9.61 -2.73 -4.79
C VAL A 18 8.17 -2.84 -5.32
N ILE A 19 7.42 -1.75 -5.27
CA ILE A 19 6.02 -1.71 -5.74
C ILE A 19 5.96 -1.99 -7.24
N GLY A 20 6.87 -1.41 -8.03
CA GLY A 20 6.96 -1.69 -9.46
C GLY A 20 7.22 -3.16 -9.77
N GLU A 21 8.05 -3.85 -8.97
CA GLU A 21 8.25 -5.30 -9.12
C GLU A 21 7.00 -6.09 -8.74
N ALA A 22 6.35 -5.75 -7.63
CA ALA A 22 5.13 -6.42 -7.20
C ALA A 22 3.98 -6.26 -8.23
N VAL A 23 3.91 -5.11 -8.92
CA VAL A 23 3.01 -4.91 -10.07
C VAL A 23 3.41 -5.81 -11.25
N ARG A 24 4.70 -5.86 -11.61
CA ARG A 24 5.21 -6.73 -12.70
C ARG A 24 4.90 -8.21 -12.45
N GLN A 25 5.04 -8.68 -11.21
CA GLN A 25 4.76 -10.06 -10.81
C GLN A 25 3.24 -10.33 -10.67
N GLY A 26 2.42 -9.29 -10.69
CA GLY A 26 0.97 -9.40 -10.52
C GLY A 26 0.55 -9.70 -9.08
N GLU A 27 1.37 -9.34 -8.10
CA GLU A 27 0.98 -9.34 -6.69
C GLU A 27 0.06 -8.15 -6.39
N LEU A 28 0.37 -6.99 -6.99
CA LEU A 28 -0.46 -5.79 -6.95
C LEU A 28 -1.27 -5.62 -8.23
N ARG A 29 -2.35 -4.84 -8.16
CA ARG A 29 -3.16 -4.49 -9.34
C ARG A 29 -2.30 -3.71 -10.35
N SER A 30 -2.56 -3.91 -11.64
CA SER A 30 -1.80 -3.27 -12.72
C SER A 30 -2.17 -1.81 -12.98
N ASP A 31 -3.27 -1.33 -12.41
CA ASP A 31 -3.80 0.03 -12.57
C ASP A 31 -3.31 1.00 -11.48
N ILE A 32 -2.51 0.54 -10.53
CA ILE A 32 -2.03 1.35 -9.41
C ILE A 32 -0.83 2.18 -9.85
N ASP A 33 -0.87 3.49 -9.58
CA ASP A 33 0.32 4.33 -9.61
C ASP A 33 1.22 3.95 -8.41
N PRO A 34 2.50 3.60 -8.64
CA PRO A 34 3.44 3.35 -7.55
C PRO A 34 3.53 4.48 -6.53
N GLU A 35 3.37 5.75 -6.91
CA GLU A 35 3.37 6.87 -5.93
C GLU A 35 2.18 6.80 -4.97
N ASP A 36 0.99 6.49 -5.48
CA ASP A 36 -0.21 6.35 -4.67
C ASP A 36 -0.07 5.21 -3.65
N ALA A 37 0.49 4.07 -4.08
CA ALA A 37 0.76 2.95 -3.19
C ALA A 37 1.77 3.31 -2.09
N ILE A 38 2.81 4.09 -2.41
CA ILE A 38 3.77 4.59 -1.41
C ILE A 38 3.05 5.50 -0.41
N ASP A 39 2.20 6.41 -0.88
CA ASP A 39 1.50 7.36 -0.02
C ASP A 39 0.50 6.67 0.91
N LEU A 40 -0.24 5.67 0.42
CA LEU A 40 -1.14 4.86 1.24
C LEU A 40 -0.43 4.13 2.39
N LEU A 41 0.82 3.72 2.18
CA LEU A 41 1.62 3.04 3.21
C LEU A 41 2.34 4.02 4.14
N TYR A 42 2.90 5.11 3.60
CA TYR A 42 3.79 5.99 4.35
C TYR A 42 3.04 7.14 5.03
N ALA A 43 2.01 7.70 4.40
CA ALA A 43 1.31 8.87 4.93
C ALA A 43 0.70 8.64 6.33
N PRO A 44 0.06 7.49 6.64
CA PRO A 44 -0.47 7.25 7.99
C PRO A 44 0.62 7.23 9.06
N ILE A 45 1.79 6.66 8.74
CA ILE A 45 2.95 6.58 9.65
C ILE A 45 3.47 7.99 9.95
N TYR A 46 3.73 8.80 8.91
CA TYR A 46 4.22 10.16 9.08
C TYR A 46 3.18 11.08 9.72
N TYR A 47 1.91 10.95 9.35
CA TYR A 47 0.82 11.72 9.96
C TYR A 47 0.71 11.42 11.45
N ARG A 48 0.71 10.14 11.86
CA ARG A 48 0.65 9.78 13.28
C ARG A 48 1.86 10.26 14.05
N LEU A 49 3.07 10.13 13.49
CA LEU A 49 4.30 10.62 14.12
C LEU A 49 4.28 12.15 14.30
N GLN A 50 3.87 12.89 13.27
CA GLN A 50 3.93 14.35 13.26
C GLN A 50 2.80 14.97 14.10
N MET A 51 1.60 14.40 14.07
CA MET A 51 0.43 14.92 14.77
C MET A 51 0.21 14.27 16.14
N SER A 52 1.05 13.30 16.52
CA SER A 52 0.96 12.59 17.81
C SER A 52 -0.42 12.00 18.10
N THR A 53 -1.10 11.47 17.07
CA THR A 53 -2.50 10.97 17.17
C THR A 53 -2.61 9.59 17.84
N GLY A 54 -1.51 9.07 18.40
CA GLY A 54 -1.45 7.79 19.11
C GLY A 54 -0.07 7.12 18.97
N PRO A 55 0.16 5.99 19.65
CA PRO A 55 1.41 5.26 19.56
C PRO A 55 1.61 4.69 18.15
N LEU A 56 2.88 4.68 17.72
CA LEU A 56 3.31 3.94 16.54
C LEU A 56 3.69 2.51 16.96
N SER A 57 2.67 1.70 17.24
CA SER A 57 2.84 0.29 17.62
C SER A 57 2.80 -0.62 16.40
N ASP A 58 3.36 -1.83 16.54
CA ASP A 58 3.31 -2.86 15.50
C ASP A 58 1.86 -3.15 15.08
N ALA A 59 0.94 -3.28 16.05
CA ALA A 59 -0.48 -3.47 15.77
C ALA A 59 -1.10 -2.35 14.92
N TYR A 60 -0.64 -1.10 15.07
CA TYR A 60 -1.09 -0.02 14.19
C TYR A 60 -0.52 -0.16 12.79
N ILE A 61 0.78 -0.45 12.66
CA ILE A 61 1.45 -0.64 11.38
C ILE A 61 0.84 -1.80 10.60
N ASP A 62 0.68 -2.96 11.23
CA ASP A 62 0.04 -4.15 10.64
C ASP A 62 -1.38 -3.83 10.18
N GLY A 63 -2.14 -3.12 11.00
CA GLY A 63 -3.50 -2.71 10.66
C GLY A 63 -3.55 -1.76 9.46
N ILE A 64 -2.61 -0.82 9.32
CA ILE A 64 -2.55 0.07 8.15
C ILE A 64 -2.14 -0.72 6.91
N PHE A 65 -1.12 -1.56 7.03
CA PHE A 65 -0.64 -2.42 5.96
C PHE A 65 -1.76 -3.31 5.42
N ASP A 66 -2.48 -4.03 6.28
CA ASP A 66 -3.58 -4.90 5.88
C ASP A 66 -4.69 -4.15 5.13
N ARG A 67 -5.04 -2.94 5.59
CA ARG A 67 -6.04 -2.10 4.94
C ARG A 67 -5.58 -1.62 3.58
N ALA A 68 -4.33 -1.19 3.44
CA ALA A 68 -3.75 -0.83 2.15
C ALA A 68 -3.73 -2.03 1.21
N MET A 69 -3.23 -3.19 1.66
CA MET A 69 -3.12 -4.40 0.83
C MET A 69 -4.48 -4.94 0.39
N LYS A 70 -5.55 -4.79 1.19
CA LYS A 70 -6.91 -5.11 0.75
C LYS A 70 -7.34 -4.34 -0.50
N GLY A 71 -6.90 -3.10 -0.65
CA GLY A 71 -7.17 -2.28 -1.83
C GLY A 71 -6.15 -2.48 -2.97
N LEU A 72 -4.90 -2.78 -2.62
CA LEU A 72 -3.77 -2.80 -3.57
C LEU A 72 -3.47 -4.17 -4.17
N ARG A 73 -3.85 -5.28 -3.52
CA ARG A 73 -3.58 -6.63 -4.05
C ARG A 73 -4.35 -6.86 -5.33
N ARG A 74 -3.74 -7.55 -6.29
CA ARG A 74 -4.45 -8.07 -7.45
C ARG A 74 -5.57 -9.01 -6.95
N PRO A 75 -6.83 -8.82 -7.36
CA PRO A 75 -7.88 -9.77 -7.01
C PRO A 75 -7.52 -11.14 -7.59
N PRO A 76 -7.84 -12.25 -6.88
CA PRO A 76 -7.64 -13.57 -7.42
C PRO A 76 -8.35 -13.69 -8.78
N LYS A 77 -7.69 -14.34 -9.76
CA LYS A 77 -8.30 -14.63 -11.06
C LYS A 77 -9.55 -15.49 -10.84
N ASP A 78 -10.71 -14.84 -10.92
CA ASP A 78 -12.06 -15.41 -11.00
C ASP A 78 -12.68 -15.95 -9.69
N LYS A 79 -13.66 -15.20 -9.14
CA LYS A 79 -14.92 -15.78 -8.67
C LYS A 79 -15.97 -15.44 -9.73
N ARG A 80 -16.04 -16.25 -10.79
CA ARG A 80 -17.17 -16.19 -11.73
C ARG A 80 -18.45 -16.31 -10.88
N PRO A 81 -19.44 -15.41 -10.98
CA PRO A 81 -20.71 -15.63 -10.31
C PRO A 81 -21.26 -16.97 -10.80
N VAL A 82 -21.48 -17.91 -9.88
CA VAL A 82 -22.19 -19.15 -10.19
C VAL A 82 -23.55 -18.74 -10.73
N PRO A 83 -23.92 -19.12 -11.97
CA PRO A 83 -25.25 -18.82 -12.47
C PRO A 83 -26.25 -19.46 -11.51
N GLN A 84 -27.09 -18.64 -10.89
CA GLN A 84 -28.21 -19.12 -10.08
C GLN A 84 -29.10 -19.93 -11.03
N LYS A 85 -29.35 -21.20 -10.69
CA LYS A 85 -30.31 -22.02 -11.42
C LYS A 85 -31.66 -21.29 -11.43
N PRO A 86 -32.31 -21.13 -12.59
CA PRO A 86 -33.69 -20.66 -12.59
C PRO A 86 -34.55 -21.66 -11.80
N ALA A 87 -35.50 -21.10 -11.06
CA ALA A 87 -36.51 -21.83 -10.29
C ALA A 87 -37.34 -22.78 -11.16
#